data_AF-A0A455T2J3-F1
#
_entry.id   AF-A0A455T2J3-F1
#
_cell.length_a   1.000
_cell.length_b   1.000
_cell.length_c   1.000
_cell.angle_alpha   90.00
_cell.angle_beta   90.00
_cell.angle_gamma   90.00
#
_symmetry.space_group_name_H-M   'P 1'
#
loop_
_entity.id
_entity.type
_entity.pdbx_description
1 polymer ?
#
loop_
_entity_poly.entity_id
_entity_poly.type
_entity_poly.pdbx_seq_one_letter_code
_entity_poly.pdbx_strand_id
1 'polypeptide(L)'
;MPLPTTQTRRGYVPPDPLDYLAEDDPDASRPPRPGSSAIRLNDPRFTGTQRAISSQPTTRQMPVPYTYRRSAQQPVTTTASPAITARMRATPAPAPAPSVSPKAPYKSTLSEREKESGRRIHWLLFIGVGMLVMLALWVLTSWLISWGTQRLDDIRYGNPRTYQTDAVVGHGGDSPQHPSHFIAINLHGHIIVVELMAGDPAKAITYGGPYLYGTNSNVDQIPPILEFKDVNGDGKPDMIIHLGDQNIVFINTGTKFRPSDANDKIHL
;
A
#
# COMPACT_ATOMS: atom_id res chain seq x y z
N MET A 1 68.78 29.89 57.31
CA MET A 1 67.88 29.43 56.23
C MET A 1 68.12 27.94 56.03
N PRO A 2 67.16 27.05 56.35
CA PRO A 2 67.27 25.63 56.04
C PRO A 2 66.57 25.26 54.71
N LEU A 3 67.07 24.18 54.09
CA LEU A 3 66.79 23.64 52.76
C LEU A 3 65.44 22.91 52.64
N PRO A 4 64.90 22.70 51.41
CA PRO A 4 63.58 22.12 51.18
C PRO A 4 63.55 20.58 51.27
N THR A 5 62.43 20.04 51.73
CA THR A 5 62.17 18.60 51.89
C THR A 5 61.64 17.98 50.60
N THR A 6 62.33 16.94 50.11
CA THR A 6 61.96 16.11 48.97
C THR A 6 60.84 15.12 49.36
N GLN A 7 59.69 15.14 48.67
CA GLN A 7 58.69 14.07 48.76
C GLN A 7 58.98 12.97 47.71
N THR A 8 59.13 11.74 48.18
CA THR A 8 59.41 10.55 47.36
C THR A 8 58.12 10.04 46.67
N ARG A 9 58.19 9.93 45.34
CA ARG A 9 57.16 9.39 44.44
C ARG A 9 56.99 7.87 44.66
N ARG A 10 55.79 7.42 45.02
CA ARG A 10 55.44 5.98 45.08
C ARG A 10 55.38 5.44 43.64
N GLY A 11 56.25 4.50 43.30
CA GLY A 11 56.33 3.88 41.96
C GLY A 11 55.16 2.93 41.69
N TYR A 12 54.70 2.93 40.44
CA TYR A 12 53.80 1.92 39.88
C TYR A 12 54.63 0.68 39.52
N VAL A 13 54.26 -0.48 40.07
CA VAL A 13 54.82 -1.79 39.70
C VAL A 13 53.86 -2.40 38.68
N PRO A 14 54.27 -2.63 37.42
CA PRO A 14 53.42 -3.32 36.46
C PRO A 14 53.29 -4.81 36.82
N PRO A 15 52.12 -5.43 36.58
CA PRO A 15 51.93 -6.87 36.77
C PRO A 15 52.72 -7.69 35.75
N ASP A 16 53.07 -8.92 36.13
CA ASP A 16 53.90 -9.83 35.33
C ASP A 16 53.19 -10.22 34.01
N PRO A 17 53.89 -10.27 32.86
CA PRO A 17 53.27 -10.51 31.55
C PRO A 17 52.68 -11.92 31.35
N LEU A 18 52.92 -12.84 32.29
CA LEU A 18 52.49 -14.24 32.16
C LEU A 18 51.10 -14.53 32.75
N ASP A 19 50.49 -13.58 33.45
CA ASP A 19 49.13 -13.74 33.99
C ASP A 19 48.02 -13.58 32.93
N TYR A 20 48.35 -13.22 31.68
CA TYR A 20 47.37 -13.00 30.60
C TYR A 20 46.94 -14.27 29.84
N LEU A 21 47.49 -15.45 30.17
CA LEU A 21 47.22 -16.68 29.40
C LEU A 21 46.37 -17.73 30.15
N ALA A 22 45.76 -17.37 31.27
CA ALA A 22 44.97 -18.31 32.08
C ALA A 22 43.60 -17.74 32.47
N GLU A 23 42.83 -17.26 31.49
CA GLU A 23 41.38 -17.08 31.66
C GLU A 23 40.66 -18.08 30.74
N ASP A 24 40.35 -19.26 31.29
CA ASP A 24 39.31 -20.13 30.77
C ASP A 24 37.99 -19.34 30.80
N ASP A 25 37.57 -18.81 29.64
CA ASP A 25 36.28 -18.13 29.48
C ASP A 25 35.15 -19.18 29.53
N PRO A 26 34.35 -19.24 30.61
CA PRO A 26 33.27 -20.22 30.73
C PRO A 26 32.07 -19.91 29.82
N ASP A 27 32.07 -18.77 29.11
CA ASP A 27 30.95 -18.32 28.26
C ASP A 27 31.13 -18.62 26.76
N ALA A 28 32.28 -19.17 26.34
CA ALA A 28 32.56 -19.53 24.94
C ALA A 28 31.71 -20.71 24.40
N SER A 29 30.92 -21.37 25.25
CA SER A 29 30.09 -22.54 24.88
C SER A 29 28.59 -22.23 24.72
N ARG A 30 28.18 -20.96 24.67
CA ARG A 30 26.75 -20.64 24.49
C ARG A 30 26.29 -20.86 23.04
N PRO A 31 25.18 -21.57 22.80
CA PRO A 31 24.63 -21.72 21.45
C PRO A 31 24.19 -20.36 20.87
N PRO A 32 24.09 -20.22 19.54
CA PRO A 32 23.66 -18.99 18.89
C PRO A 32 22.30 -18.53 19.45
N ARG A 33 22.22 -17.27 19.90
CA ARG A 33 20.96 -16.71 20.38
C ARG A 33 19.95 -16.67 19.21
N PRO A 34 18.72 -17.19 19.37
CA PRO A 34 17.68 -16.98 18.36
C PRO A 34 17.33 -15.49 18.27
N GLY A 35 16.98 -15.04 17.07
CA GLY A 35 16.70 -13.64 16.75
C GLY A 35 15.70 -13.01 17.71
N SER A 36 16.09 -11.89 18.31
CA SER A 36 15.26 -11.12 19.23
C SER A 36 14.08 -10.50 18.48
N SER A 37 12.87 -11.03 18.69
CA SER A 37 11.63 -10.38 18.29
C SER A 37 11.21 -9.42 19.41
N ALA A 38 11.48 -8.13 19.22
CA ALA A 38 10.93 -7.10 20.10
C ALA A 38 9.46 -6.84 19.71
N ILE A 39 8.54 -7.61 20.29
CA ILE A 39 7.12 -7.23 20.34
C ILE A 39 7.01 -6.05 21.31
N ARG A 40 6.77 -4.85 20.78
CA ARG A 40 6.43 -3.70 21.61
C ARG A 40 5.03 -3.92 22.20
N LEU A 41 4.97 -4.22 23.50
CA LEU A 41 3.74 -4.10 24.27
C LEU A 41 3.47 -2.60 24.47
N ASN A 42 2.41 -2.07 23.87
CA ASN A 42 1.99 -0.70 24.08
C ASN A 42 1.30 -0.64 25.46
N ASP A 43 2.03 -0.25 26.51
CA ASP A 43 1.46 -0.06 27.85
C ASP A 43 0.79 1.33 27.92
N PRO A 44 -0.55 1.42 28.10
CA PRO A 44 -1.26 2.70 28.14
C PRO A 44 -1.01 3.52 29.42
N ARG A 45 -0.13 3.10 30.34
CA ARG A 45 0.08 3.78 31.63
C ARG A 45 1.09 4.93 31.63
N PHE A 46 1.72 5.23 30.50
CA PHE A 46 2.63 6.38 30.36
C PHE A 46 2.06 7.42 29.39
N THR A 47 0.96 8.07 29.79
CA THR A 47 0.50 9.33 29.19
C THR A 47 0.95 10.48 30.08
N GLY A 48 2.08 11.11 29.73
CA GLY A 48 2.67 12.22 30.46
C GLY A 48 2.97 13.42 29.56
N THR A 49 2.01 14.35 29.49
CA THR A 49 2.16 15.78 29.16
C THR A 49 2.92 16.16 27.89
N GLN A 50 2.19 16.32 26.77
CA GLN A 50 2.56 17.30 25.74
C GLN A 50 1.63 18.51 25.80
N ARG A 51 2.27 19.69 25.90
CA ARG A 51 1.67 21.02 25.92
C ARG A 51 0.86 21.25 24.64
N ALA A 52 -0.38 21.68 24.80
CA ALA A 52 -1.22 22.17 23.71
C ALA A 52 -0.64 23.49 23.17
N ILE A 53 -0.20 23.48 21.91
CA ILE A 53 -0.02 24.71 21.13
C ILE A 53 -1.28 24.84 20.27
N SER A 54 -2.10 25.84 20.62
CA SER A 54 -3.25 26.27 19.86
C SER A 54 -2.80 26.99 18.59
N SER A 55 -3.13 26.46 17.43
CA SER A 55 -3.16 27.21 16.17
C SER A 55 -4.53 27.03 15.51
N GLN A 56 -5.27 28.14 15.45
CA GLN A 56 -6.59 28.27 14.85
C GLN A 56 -6.52 28.05 13.32
N PRO A 57 -7.48 27.35 12.71
CA PRO A 57 -7.69 27.41 11.28
C PRO A 57 -8.62 28.57 10.92
N THR A 58 -8.08 29.60 10.27
CA THR A 58 -8.86 30.67 9.63
C THR A 58 -9.69 30.08 8.49
N THR A 59 -10.99 29.99 8.70
CA THR A 59 -11.97 29.56 7.69
C THR A 59 -12.17 30.70 6.67
N ARG A 60 -11.72 30.52 5.43
CA ARG A 60 -12.18 31.33 4.30
C ARG A 60 -13.30 30.57 3.58
N GLN A 61 -14.54 30.89 3.95
CA GLN A 61 -15.75 30.49 3.26
C GLN A 61 -15.78 31.16 1.87
N MET A 62 -16.06 30.39 0.81
CA MET A 62 -16.44 30.92 -0.49
C MET A 62 -17.93 30.60 -0.74
N PRO A 63 -18.75 31.58 -1.16
CA PRO A 63 -20.19 31.41 -1.36
C PRO A 63 -20.54 30.78 -2.72
N VAL A 64 -21.56 29.92 -2.69
CA VAL A 64 -22.25 29.38 -3.86
C VAL A 64 -23.37 30.34 -4.28
N PRO A 65 -23.56 30.61 -5.58
CA PRO A 65 -24.87 31.05 -6.07
C PRO A 65 -25.52 30.06 -7.06
N TYR A 66 -26.77 29.77 -6.71
CA TYR A 66 -27.90 29.17 -7.42
C TYR A 66 -27.96 29.31 -8.95
N THR A 67 -28.59 28.34 -9.62
CA THR A 67 -29.93 28.58 -10.25
C THR A 67 -30.78 27.30 -10.30
N TYR A 68 -32.05 27.46 -9.92
CA TYR A 68 -33.15 26.52 -10.10
C TYR A 68 -33.86 26.92 -11.40
N ARG A 69 -34.04 26.02 -12.37
CA ARG A 69 -34.86 26.30 -13.57
C ARG A 69 -35.97 25.26 -13.73
N ARG A 70 -37.17 25.69 -13.35
CA ARG A 70 -38.47 25.08 -13.62
C ARG A 70 -39.07 25.73 -14.87
N SER A 71 -39.44 24.91 -15.83
CA SER A 71 -40.38 25.21 -16.94
C SER A 71 -40.78 23.85 -17.52
N ALA A 72 -41.95 23.27 -17.24
CA ALA A 72 -43.28 23.66 -17.76
C ALA A 72 -43.28 23.81 -19.28
N GLN A 73 -43.67 22.76 -20.01
CA GLN A 73 -44.80 22.74 -20.95
C GLN A 73 -44.75 21.52 -21.87
N GLN A 74 -45.82 20.73 -21.84
CA GLN A 74 -46.23 19.81 -22.88
C GLN A 74 -46.55 20.56 -24.18
N PRO A 75 -46.43 19.89 -25.32
CA PRO A 75 -47.48 19.97 -26.33
C PRO A 75 -48.22 18.63 -26.48
N VAL A 76 -49.54 18.74 -26.35
CA VAL A 76 -50.53 17.74 -26.74
C VAL A 76 -50.76 17.88 -28.25
N THR A 77 -50.78 16.75 -28.96
CA THR A 77 -51.56 16.62 -30.20
C THR A 77 -52.33 15.30 -30.16
N THR A 78 -53.65 15.48 -30.02
CA THR A 78 -54.79 14.71 -30.53
C THR A 78 -54.43 13.68 -31.63
N THR A 79 -55.08 12.53 -31.73
CA THR A 79 -56.44 12.41 -32.31
C THR A 79 -57.02 10.99 -32.10
N ALA A 80 -58.34 10.95 -31.88
CA ALA A 80 -59.30 9.90 -32.27
C ALA A 80 -59.51 8.67 -31.35
N SER A 81 -60.51 8.78 -30.48
CA SER A 81 -61.48 7.71 -30.21
C SER A 81 -62.75 7.95 -31.04
N PRO A 82 -63.39 6.89 -31.52
CA PRO A 82 -64.83 6.70 -31.26
C PRO A 82 -65.14 5.20 -31.00
N ALA A 83 -66.24 4.76 -30.43
CA ALA A 83 -67.35 5.34 -29.69
C ALA A 83 -67.93 4.19 -28.85
N ILE A 84 -68.28 4.47 -27.61
CA ILE A 84 -69.01 3.54 -26.73
C ILE A 84 -70.49 3.70 -27.05
N THR A 85 -71.12 2.68 -27.63
CA THR A 85 -72.58 2.64 -27.75
C THR A 85 -73.15 1.96 -26.51
N ALA A 86 -73.50 2.78 -25.52
CA ALA A 86 -74.38 2.37 -24.42
C ALA A 86 -75.83 2.62 -24.85
N ARG A 87 -76.67 1.59 -24.84
CA ARG A 87 -78.13 1.76 -24.86
C ARG A 87 -78.77 0.90 -23.80
N MET A 88 -79.07 1.53 -22.66
CA MET A 88 -80.04 1.04 -21.69
C MET A 88 -81.45 1.24 -22.24
N ARG A 89 -82.31 0.24 -22.11
CA ARG A 89 -83.76 0.45 -22.02
C ARG A 89 -84.35 -0.57 -21.03
N ALA A 90 -85.01 -0.07 -20.00
CA ALA A 90 -85.72 -0.83 -18.99
C ALA A 90 -87.20 -1.05 -19.42
N THR A 91 -87.63 -2.32 -19.34
CA THR A 91 -88.89 -2.96 -18.84
C THR A 91 -90.28 -2.28 -19.01
N PRO A 92 -91.42 -3.03 -19.07
CA PRO A 92 -91.76 -4.20 -18.23
C PRO A 92 -92.49 -5.40 -18.88
N ALA A 93 -92.62 -6.47 -18.08
CA ALA A 93 -93.27 -7.77 -18.35
C ALA A 93 -94.83 -7.71 -18.30
N PRO A 94 -95.57 -8.80 -18.66
CA PRO A 94 -95.76 -9.95 -17.76
C PRO A 94 -95.74 -11.35 -18.42
N ALA A 95 -95.51 -12.38 -17.58
CA ALA A 95 -95.44 -13.84 -17.83
C ALA A 95 -96.85 -14.52 -17.84
N PRO A 96 -97.05 -15.88 -17.77
CA PRO A 96 -96.16 -17.06 -17.83
C PRO A 96 -96.66 -18.19 -18.79
N ALA A 97 -95.91 -19.27 -19.09
CA ALA A 97 -96.04 -20.59 -18.45
C ALA A 97 -95.11 -21.65 -19.13
N PRO A 98 -94.81 -22.80 -18.50
CA PRO A 98 -93.56 -23.55 -18.67
C PRO A 98 -93.71 -24.82 -19.53
N SER A 99 -92.64 -25.22 -20.22
CA SER A 99 -92.47 -26.61 -20.67
C SER A 99 -91.09 -27.13 -20.27
N VAL A 100 -91.13 -27.98 -19.25
CA VAL A 100 -90.05 -28.81 -18.74
C VAL A 100 -89.64 -29.82 -19.82
N SER A 101 -88.34 -29.96 -20.10
CA SER A 101 -87.76 -31.23 -20.54
C SER A 101 -86.24 -31.28 -20.38
N PRO A 102 -85.67 -32.47 -20.12
CA PRO A 102 -84.64 -32.64 -19.12
C PRO A 102 -83.21 -32.50 -19.63
N LYS A 103 -82.33 -32.12 -18.70
CA LYS A 103 -80.87 -32.11 -18.79
C LYS A 103 -80.33 -33.37 -19.49
N ALA A 104 -79.71 -33.19 -20.65
CA ALA A 104 -78.69 -34.12 -21.11
C ALA A 104 -77.47 -33.99 -20.18
N PRO A 105 -76.83 -35.09 -19.76
CA PRO A 105 -75.65 -35.01 -18.90
C PRO A 105 -74.51 -34.39 -19.70
N TYR A 106 -74.12 -33.18 -19.32
CA TYR A 106 -72.86 -32.58 -19.71
C TYR A 106 -71.74 -33.48 -19.15
N LYS A 107 -71.21 -34.38 -19.99
CA LYS A 107 -69.91 -34.99 -19.72
C LYS A 107 -68.90 -33.86 -19.78
N SER A 108 -68.58 -33.32 -18.61
CA SER A 108 -67.40 -32.52 -18.36
C SER A 108 -66.18 -33.38 -18.64
N THR A 109 -65.78 -33.51 -19.90
CA THR A 109 -64.37 -33.75 -20.20
C THR A 109 -63.65 -32.44 -19.93
N LEU A 110 -63.47 -32.13 -18.64
CA LEU A 110 -62.26 -31.47 -18.19
C LEU A 110 -61.12 -32.45 -18.49
N SER A 111 -60.81 -32.63 -19.77
CA SER A 111 -59.50 -33.12 -20.18
C SER A 111 -58.56 -31.98 -19.85
N GLU A 112 -58.12 -31.94 -18.61
CA GLU A 112 -56.73 -32.21 -18.26
C GLU A 112 -55.77 -32.01 -19.44
N ARG A 113 -55.78 -30.79 -19.97
CA ARG A 113 -54.58 -30.16 -20.50
C ARG A 113 -54.11 -29.23 -19.41
N GLU A 114 -53.69 -29.82 -18.30
CA GLU A 114 -52.53 -29.28 -17.59
C GLU A 114 -51.38 -29.41 -18.59
N LYS A 115 -51.32 -28.42 -19.49
CA LYS A 115 -50.18 -28.21 -20.36
C LYS A 115 -49.10 -27.77 -19.40
N GLU A 116 -48.39 -28.74 -18.82
CA GLU A 116 -47.09 -28.50 -18.21
C GLU A 116 -46.28 -27.76 -19.26
N SER A 117 -46.26 -26.45 -19.13
CA SER A 117 -45.35 -25.59 -19.83
C SER A 117 -44.00 -25.85 -19.18
N GLY A 118 -43.42 -27.01 -19.48
CA GLY A 118 -42.04 -27.36 -19.16
C GLY A 118 -41.19 -26.23 -19.72
N ARG A 119 -40.74 -25.35 -18.83
CA ARG A 119 -40.00 -24.14 -19.16
C ARG A 119 -38.73 -24.63 -19.84
N ARG A 120 -38.68 -24.55 -21.17
CA ARG A 120 -37.52 -24.99 -21.95
C ARG A 120 -36.40 -24.02 -21.63
N ILE A 121 -35.56 -24.38 -20.66
CA ILE A 121 -34.40 -23.58 -20.29
C ILE A 121 -33.53 -23.50 -21.55
N HIS A 122 -33.41 -22.29 -22.10
CA HIS A 122 -32.60 -22.07 -23.29
C HIS A 122 -31.14 -22.36 -22.97
N TRP A 123 -30.47 -23.16 -23.80
CA TRP A 123 -29.07 -23.55 -23.60
C TRP A 123 -28.11 -22.35 -23.46
N LEU A 124 -28.46 -21.21 -24.06
CA LEU A 124 -27.77 -19.94 -23.88
C LEU A 124 -27.69 -19.48 -22.42
N LEU A 125 -28.63 -19.88 -21.56
CA LEU A 125 -28.58 -19.60 -20.12
C LEU A 125 -27.40 -20.33 -19.46
N PHE A 126 -27.14 -21.60 -19.81
CA PHE A 126 -25.99 -22.33 -19.30
C PHE A 126 -24.66 -21.75 -19.81
N ILE A 127 -24.61 -21.32 -21.07
CA ILE A 127 -23.44 -20.62 -21.63
C ILE A 127 -23.22 -19.29 -20.91
N GLY A 128 -24.28 -18.50 -20.69
CA GLY A 128 -24.21 -17.23 -19.97
C GLY A 128 -23.75 -17.41 -18.52
N VAL A 129 -24.27 -18.42 -17.80
CA VAL A 129 -23.82 -18.77 -16.46
C VAL A 129 -22.35 -19.20 -16.47
N GLY A 130 -21.93 -20.04 -17.42
CA GLY A 130 -20.53 -20.43 -17.57
C GLY A 130 -19.60 -19.24 -17.82
N MET A 131 -20.02 -18.29 -18.66
CA MET A 131 -19.27 -17.06 -18.92
C MET A 131 -19.17 -16.19 -17.66
N LEU A 132 -20.23 -16.09 -16.86
CA LEU A 132 -20.21 -15.35 -15.59
C LEU A 132 -19.31 -16.03 -14.55
N VAL A 133 -19.29 -17.36 -14.48
CA VAL A 133 -18.38 -18.10 -13.60
C VAL A 133 -16.92 -17.90 -14.03
N MET A 134 -16.63 -17.95 -15.34
CA MET A 134 -15.28 -17.67 -15.85
C MET A 134 -14.85 -16.23 -15.60
N LEU A 135 -15.75 -15.25 -15.77
CA LEU A 135 -15.49 -13.85 -15.43
C LEU A 135 -15.22 -13.69 -13.93
N ALA A 136 -16.03 -14.33 -13.08
CA ALA A 136 -15.83 -14.30 -11.64
C ALA A 136 -14.48 -14.92 -11.25
N LEU A 137 -14.13 -16.06 -11.83
CA LEU A 137 -12.84 -16.72 -11.63
C LEU A 137 -11.68 -15.82 -12.06
N TRP A 138 -11.80 -15.17 -13.22
CA TRP A 138 -10.80 -14.21 -13.70
C TRP A 138 -10.59 -13.08 -12.70
N VAL A 139 -11.68 -12.43 -12.25
CA VAL A 139 -11.62 -11.33 -11.26
C VAL A 139 -10.98 -11.79 -9.95
N LEU A 140 -11.39 -12.96 -9.44
CA LEU A 140 -10.87 -13.52 -8.18
C LEU A 140 -9.39 -13.85 -8.30
N THR A 141 -8.96 -14.38 -9.44
CA THR A 141 -7.56 -14.69 -9.75
C THR A 141 -6.73 -13.41 -9.84
N SER A 142 -7.22 -12.38 -10.54
CA SER A 142 -6.53 -11.08 -10.61
C SER A 142 -6.36 -10.43 -9.23
N TRP A 143 -7.39 -10.48 -8.39
CA TRP A 143 -7.32 -9.98 -7.02
C TRP A 143 -6.29 -10.76 -6.18
N LEU A 144 -6.28 -12.10 -6.29
CA LEU A 144 -5.34 -12.96 -5.56
C LEU A 144 -3.89 -12.75 -6.00
N ILE A 145 -3.63 -12.54 -7.30
CA ILE A 145 -2.29 -12.22 -7.82
C ILE A 145 -1.80 -10.86 -7.28
N SER A 146 -2.66 -9.84 -7.29
CA SER A 146 -2.31 -8.52 -6.78
C SER A 146 -2.02 -8.55 -5.28
N TRP A 147 -2.84 -9.23 -4.49
CA TRP A 147 -2.59 -9.41 -3.06
C TRP A 147 -1.30 -10.23 -2.82
N GLY A 148 -1.10 -11.30 -3.58
CA GLY A 148 0.07 -12.17 -3.45
C GLY A 148 1.39 -11.46 -3.76
N THR A 149 1.42 -10.65 -4.81
CA THR A 149 2.61 -9.84 -5.16
C THR A 149 2.91 -8.80 -4.08
N GLN A 150 1.91 -8.06 -3.62
CA GLN A 150 2.09 -7.10 -2.53
C GLN A 150 2.61 -7.78 -1.25
N ARG A 151 2.05 -8.95 -0.90
CA ARG A 151 2.48 -9.70 0.28
C ARG A 151 3.90 -10.23 0.15
N LEU A 152 4.29 -10.67 -1.05
CA LEU A 152 5.65 -11.10 -1.35
C LEU A 152 6.63 -9.94 -1.18
N ASP A 153 6.29 -8.77 -1.71
CA ASP A 153 7.11 -7.57 -1.57
C ASP A 153 7.22 -7.12 -0.11
N ASP A 154 6.13 -7.23 0.68
CA ASP A 154 6.15 -6.96 2.12
C ASP A 154 7.09 -7.90 2.87
N ILE A 155 7.21 -9.16 2.43
CA ILE A 155 8.17 -10.11 3.01
C ILE A 155 9.60 -9.77 2.56
N ARG A 156 9.78 -9.42 1.28
CA ARG A 156 11.10 -9.21 0.69
C ARG A 156 11.75 -7.89 1.14
N TYR A 157 10.96 -6.83 1.26
CA TYR A 157 11.43 -5.46 1.47
C TYR A 157 10.92 -4.85 2.78
N GLY A 158 9.93 -5.47 3.44
CA GLY A 158 9.26 -4.88 4.58
C GLY A 158 8.27 -3.78 4.20
N ASN A 159 7.57 -3.28 5.21
CA ASN A 159 6.74 -2.07 5.14
C ASN A 159 7.05 -1.22 6.38
N PRO A 160 7.68 -0.03 6.26
CA PRO A 160 8.06 0.68 5.02
C PRO A 160 9.09 -0.08 4.17
N ARG A 161 9.15 0.20 2.86
CA ARG A 161 10.07 -0.50 1.95
C ARG A 161 11.51 -0.14 2.30
N THR A 162 12.32 -1.16 2.57
CA THR A 162 13.74 -1.01 2.89
C THR A 162 14.60 -1.87 1.97
N TYR A 163 15.79 -1.36 1.66
CA TYR A 163 16.85 -2.08 0.95
C TYR A 163 18.16 -1.83 1.67
N GLN A 164 19.00 -2.86 1.73
CA GLN A 164 20.28 -2.79 2.42
C GLN A 164 21.36 -3.39 1.52
N THR A 165 22.54 -2.79 1.53
CA THR A 165 23.70 -3.28 0.77
C THR A 165 24.99 -2.75 1.37
N ASP A 166 26.09 -3.45 1.09
CA ASP A 166 27.44 -3.04 1.47
C ASP A 166 28.20 -2.59 0.23
N ALA A 167 28.92 -1.47 0.33
CA ALA A 167 29.74 -0.95 -0.75
C ALA A 167 30.99 -0.25 -0.23
N VAL A 168 32.06 -0.29 -1.05
CA VAL A 168 33.31 0.45 -0.80
C VAL A 168 33.28 1.69 -1.69
N VAL A 169 33.05 2.86 -1.09
CA VAL A 169 32.85 4.13 -1.79
C VAL A 169 33.94 5.15 -1.48
N GLY A 170 34.90 4.80 -0.63
CA GLY A 170 36.01 5.66 -0.23
C GLY A 170 35.67 6.59 0.94
N HIS A 171 34.60 6.30 1.68
CA HIS A 171 34.15 7.13 2.81
C HIS A 171 34.63 6.58 4.15
N GLY A 172 35.07 7.47 5.04
CA GLY A 172 35.39 7.12 6.43
C GLY A 172 36.50 6.07 6.63
N GLY A 173 37.26 5.75 5.58
CA GLY A 173 38.28 4.70 5.56
C GLY A 173 37.75 3.30 5.25
N ASP A 174 36.63 3.20 4.53
CA ASP A 174 36.07 1.92 4.12
C ASP A 174 37.00 1.12 3.19
N SER A 175 36.84 -0.20 3.25
CA SER A 175 37.67 -1.15 2.50
C SER A 175 36.89 -2.43 2.22
N PRO A 176 37.37 -3.33 1.36
CA PRO A 176 36.71 -4.61 1.15
C PRO A 176 36.55 -5.46 2.43
N GLN A 177 37.36 -5.20 3.47
CA GLN A 177 37.26 -5.86 4.78
C GLN A 177 36.27 -5.17 5.71
N HIS A 178 36.10 -3.85 5.54
CA HIS A 178 35.20 -3.01 6.33
C HIS A 178 34.41 -2.10 5.38
N PRO A 179 33.46 -2.64 4.61
CA PRO A 179 32.69 -1.83 3.66
C PRO A 179 31.74 -0.89 4.41
N SER A 180 31.32 0.16 3.75
CA SER A 180 30.25 1.02 4.26
C SER A 180 28.91 0.30 4.07
N HIS A 181 28.07 0.28 5.12
CA HIS A 181 26.74 -0.32 5.07
C HIS A 181 25.70 0.74 4.74
N PHE A 182 24.84 0.46 3.76
CA PHE A 182 23.81 1.37 3.31
C PHE A 182 22.44 0.80 3.58
N ILE A 183 21.54 1.66 4.06
CA ILE A 183 20.13 1.36 4.29
C ILE A 183 19.30 2.42 3.57
N ALA A 184 18.63 2.04 2.50
CA ALA A 184 17.65 2.88 1.82
C ALA A 184 16.24 2.57 2.34
N ILE A 185 15.45 3.62 2.57
CA ILE A 185 14.11 3.54 3.13
C ILE A 185 13.19 4.45 2.31
N ASN A 186 12.07 3.92 1.86
CA ASN A 186 10.96 4.73 1.38
C ASN A 186 9.97 4.93 2.53
N LEU A 187 10.08 6.08 3.20
CA LEU A 187 9.22 6.45 4.32
C LEU A 187 8.12 7.38 3.83
N HIS A 188 6.94 6.82 3.54
CA HIS A 188 5.77 7.58 3.06
C HIS A 188 6.04 8.41 1.79
N GLY A 189 6.80 7.85 0.83
CA GLY A 189 7.18 8.54 -0.39
C GLY A 189 8.41 9.45 -0.22
N HIS A 190 8.98 9.56 0.98
CA HIS A 190 10.25 10.26 1.20
C HIS A 190 11.40 9.25 1.24
N ILE A 191 12.33 9.39 0.31
CA ILE A 191 13.49 8.50 0.24
C ILE A 191 14.56 8.97 1.21
N ILE A 192 15.02 8.06 2.06
CA ILE A 192 16.08 8.31 3.03
C ILE A 192 17.12 7.22 2.84
N VAL A 193 18.38 7.60 2.69
CA VAL A 193 19.50 6.66 2.69
C VAL A 193 20.37 6.93 3.91
N VAL A 194 20.65 5.89 4.69
CA VAL A 194 21.59 5.94 5.80
C VAL A 194 22.84 5.19 5.39
N GLU A 195 24.00 5.80 5.61
CA GLU A 195 25.32 5.21 5.42
C GLU A 195 25.98 5.03 6.78
N LEU A 196 26.45 3.83 7.07
CA LEU A 196 27.31 3.53 8.21
C LEU A 196 28.73 3.31 7.68
N MET A 197 29.55 4.36 7.75
CA MET A 197 30.87 4.38 7.12
C MET A 197 31.78 3.30 7.73
N ALA A 198 32.39 2.49 6.87
CA ALA A 198 33.23 1.35 7.27
C ALA A 198 32.57 0.40 8.29
N GLY A 199 31.23 0.29 8.26
CA GLY A 199 30.46 -0.54 9.19
C GLY A 199 30.34 0.00 10.61
N ASP A 200 30.78 1.24 10.87
CA ASP A 200 30.74 1.87 12.20
C ASP A 200 29.45 2.68 12.41
N PRO A 201 28.56 2.29 13.34
CA PRO A 201 27.34 3.03 13.61
C PRO A 201 27.57 4.41 14.21
N ALA A 202 28.74 4.68 14.81
CA ALA A 202 29.08 6.01 15.32
C ALA A 202 29.38 7.01 14.19
N LYS A 203 29.61 6.53 12.96
CA LYS A 203 29.89 7.34 11.77
C LYS A 203 28.70 7.37 10.80
N ALA A 204 27.48 7.20 11.32
CA ALA A 204 26.29 7.20 10.50
C ALA A 204 26.00 8.58 9.89
N ILE A 205 25.77 8.63 8.58
CA ILE A 205 25.29 9.82 7.87
C ILE A 205 23.95 9.50 7.20
N THR A 206 23.06 10.48 7.11
CA THR A 206 21.78 10.35 6.43
C THR A 206 21.70 11.30 5.24
N TYR A 207 21.32 10.75 4.09
CA TYR A 207 21.05 11.47 2.86
C TYR A 207 19.54 11.53 2.62
N GLY A 208 19.00 12.75 2.55
CA GLY A 208 17.61 13.00 2.19
C GLY A 208 17.45 13.02 0.67
N GLY A 209 16.61 12.13 0.14
CA GLY A 209 16.18 12.11 -1.24
C GLY A 209 14.95 12.99 -1.49
N PRO A 210 14.46 13.03 -2.74
CA PRO A 210 13.24 13.75 -3.08
C PRO A 210 12.01 13.07 -2.48
N TYR A 211 10.91 13.82 -2.46
CA TYR A 211 9.58 13.27 -2.25
C TYR A 211 9.06 12.73 -3.59
N LEU A 212 8.57 11.49 -3.56
CA LEU A 212 7.86 10.89 -4.67
C LEU A 212 6.43 11.40 -4.67
N TYR A 213 6.07 12.09 -5.74
CA TYR A 213 4.72 12.57 -5.99
C TYR A 213 4.14 11.78 -7.16
N GLY A 214 2.95 11.23 -6.98
CA GLY A 214 2.25 10.46 -8.00
C GLY A 214 0.76 10.47 -7.77
N THR A 215 0.00 10.32 -8.85
CA THR A 215 -1.48 10.18 -8.81
C THR A 215 -1.91 8.80 -8.30
N ASN A 216 -0.96 7.88 -8.13
CA ASN A 216 -1.13 6.52 -7.66
C ASN A 216 -0.89 6.44 -6.15
N SER A 217 -1.83 5.82 -5.42
CA SER A 217 -1.80 5.68 -3.96
C SER A 217 -0.71 4.76 -3.40
N ASN A 218 0.28 4.34 -4.21
CA ASN A 218 1.28 3.33 -3.89
C ASN A 218 2.72 3.87 -3.95
N VAL A 219 2.92 5.19 -3.96
CA VAL A 219 4.25 5.84 -4.01
C VAL A 219 5.16 5.43 -2.84
N ASP A 220 4.56 5.06 -1.71
CA ASP A 220 5.15 4.54 -0.49
C ASP A 220 5.50 3.04 -0.55
N GLN A 221 5.06 2.34 -1.60
CA GLN A 221 5.35 0.92 -1.83
C GLN A 221 6.47 0.67 -2.85
N ILE A 222 7.02 1.72 -3.45
CA ILE A 222 8.14 1.63 -4.40
C ILE A 222 9.41 1.30 -3.60
N PRO A 223 10.06 0.15 -3.84
CA PRO A 223 11.30 -0.19 -3.15
C PRO A 223 12.46 0.67 -3.69
N PRO A 224 13.21 1.37 -2.83
CA PRO A 224 14.45 2.02 -3.24
C PRO A 224 15.53 0.96 -3.40
N ILE A 225 16.17 0.87 -4.55
CA ILE A 225 17.31 -0.03 -4.78
C ILE A 225 18.55 0.83 -4.99
N LEU A 226 19.65 0.49 -4.33
CA LEU A 226 20.91 1.21 -4.47
C LEU A 226 21.85 0.47 -5.44
N GLU A 227 22.48 1.23 -6.32
CA GLU A 227 23.61 0.81 -7.16
C GLU A 227 24.77 1.79 -6.95
N PHE A 228 26.01 1.29 -6.97
CA PHE A 228 27.21 2.11 -6.83
C PHE A 228 28.09 1.96 -8.06
N LYS A 229 28.30 3.07 -8.78
CA LYS A 229 29.07 3.12 -10.02
C LYS A 229 29.54 4.55 -10.26
N ASP A 230 30.74 4.71 -10.82
CA ASP A 230 31.22 6.01 -11.28
C ASP A 230 30.39 6.44 -12.51
N VAL A 231 29.58 7.50 -12.36
CA VAL A 231 28.74 8.04 -13.45
C VAL A 231 29.22 9.40 -13.96
N ASN A 232 30.14 10.06 -13.24
CA ASN A 232 30.66 11.37 -13.60
C ASN A 232 32.10 11.33 -14.17
N GLY A 233 32.76 10.17 -14.13
CA GLY A 233 34.11 9.92 -14.62
C GLY A 233 35.23 10.39 -13.69
N ASP A 234 34.97 10.60 -12.40
CA ASP A 234 35.96 11.07 -11.43
C ASP A 234 36.74 9.93 -10.72
N GLY A 235 36.41 8.68 -11.05
CA GLY A 235 37.02 7.48 -10.48
C GLY A 235 36.48 7.09 -9.11
N LYS A 236 35.43 7.74 -8.61
CA LYS A 236 34.76 7.41 -7.36
C LYS A 236 33.37 6.82 -7.65
N PRO A 237 32.95 5.76 -6.94
CA PRO A 237 31.60 5.25 -7.10
C PRO A 237 30.57 6.27 -6.59
N ASP A 238 29.69 6.72 -7.49
CA ASP A 238 28.51 7.50 -7.16
C ASP A 238 27.36 6.59 -6.71
N MET A 239 26.40 7.14 -5.97
CA MET A 239 25.23 6.39 -5.52
C MET A 239 24.05 6.65 -6.45
N ILE A 240 23.49 5.58 -7.01
CA ILE A 240 22.30 5.59 -7.85
C ILE A 240 21.17 4.94 -7.07
N ILE A 241 20.04 5.64 -6.97
CA ILE A 241 18.83 5.16 -6.32
C ILE A 241 17.80 4.87 -7.41
N HIS A 242 17.48 3.60 -7.63
CA HIS A 242 16.41 3.18 -8.51
C HIS A 242 15.08 3.15 -7.75
N LEU A 243 14.08 3.79 -8.35
CA LEU A 243 12.72 3.94 -7.83
C LEU A 243 11.72 3.57 -8.92
N GLY A 244 11.51 2.27 -9.11
CA GLY A 244 10.75 1.78 -10.27
C GLY A 244 11.47 2.18 -11.56
N ASP A 245 10.84 3.07 -12.35
CA ASP A 245 11.37 3.54 -13.64
C ASP A 245 12.24 4.81 -13.54
N GLN A 246 12.37 5.39 -12.34
CA GLN A 246 13.14 6.62 -12.12
C GLN A 246 14.49 6.31 -11.44
N ASN A 247 15.55 6.98 -11.90
CA ASN A 247 16.86 6.94 -11.25
C ASN A 247 17.20 8.31 -10.66
N ILE A 248 17.73 8.31 -9.44
CA ILE A 248 18.26 9.50 -8.77
C ILE A 248 19.73 9.27 -8.50
N VAL A 249 20.56 10.26 -8.80
CA VAL A 249 22.01 10.16 -8.65
C VAL A 249 22.48 11.08 -7.54
N PHE A 250 23.37 10.54 -6.73
CA PHE A 250 24.08 11.22 -5.66
C PHE A 250 25.57 11.13 -5.94
N ILE A 251 26.20 12.28 -6.14
CA ILE A 251 27.62 12.40 -6.49
C ILE A 251 28.49 12.22 -5.25
N ASN A 252 29.52 11.39 -5.39
CA ASN A 252 30.51 11.12 -4.37
C ASN A 252 31.55 12.27 -4.30
N THR A 253 31.60 12.98 -3.18
CA THR A 253 32.58 14.06 -2.97
C THR A 253 33.92 13.57 -2.42
N GLY A 254 34.06 12.27 -2.15
CA GLY A 254 35.18 11.61 -1.48
C GLY A 254 35.04 11.50 0.04
N THR A 255 34.05 12.19 0.63
CA THR A 255 33.79 12.11 2.08
C THR A 255 32.33 11.85 2.41
N LYS A 256 31.44 12.18 1.47
CA LYS A 256 30.00 12.04 1.57
C LYS A 256 29.40 12.13 0.17
N PHE A 257 28.13 11.76 0.08
CA PHE A 257 27.33 12.00 -1.10
C PHE A 257 26.65 13.38 -1.07
N ARG A 258 26.39 13.93 -2.26
CA ARG A 258 25.50 15.10 -2.47
C ARG A 258 24.53 14.80 -3.61
N PRO A 259 23.32 15.40 -3.64
CA PRO A 259 22.47 15.34 -4.82
C PRO A 259 23.23 15.82 -6.07
N SER A 260 23.01 15.16 -7.21
CA SER A 260 23.52 15.66 -8.48
C SER A 260 22.86 16.98 -8.85
N ASP A 261 23.60 17.83 -9.54
CA ASP A 261 23.12 19.11 -10.08
C ASP A 261 23.36 19.22 -11.59
N ALA A 262 22.90 20.32 -12.19
CA ALA A 262 22.95 20.50 -13.64
C ALA A 262 24.37 20.60 -14.22
N ASN A 263 25.41 20.79 -13.40
CA ASN A 263 26.80 20.84 -13.83
C ASN A 263 27.45 19.46 -13.86
N ASP A 264 26.84 18.46 -13.23
CA ASP A 264 27.34 17.09 -13.21
C ASP A 264 27.03 16.40 -14.54
N LYS A 265 28.07 15.92 -15.21
CA LYS A 265 27.93 15.15 -16.46
C LYS A 265 27.69 13.69 -16.12
N ILE A 266 26.41 13.31 -16.05
CA ILE A 266 26.00 11.97 -15.63
C ILE A 266 25.84 11.04 -16.83
N HIS A 267 26.46 9.87 -16.74
CA HIS A 267 26.36 8.78 -17.71
C HIS A 267 25.87 7.50 -17.01
N LEU A 268 24.60 7.14 -17.21
CA LEU A 268 23.97 5.93 -16.64
C LEU A 268 24.23 4.71 -17.53
#